data_AF-A0A382QIY6-F1
#
_entry.id   AF-A0A382QIY6-F1
#
_cell.length_a   1.000
_cell.length_b   1.000
_cell.length_c   1.000
_cell.angle_alpha   90.00
_cell.angle_beta   90.00
_cell.angle_gamma   90.00
#
_symmetry.space_group_name_H-M   'P 1'
#
loop_
_entity.id
_entity.type
_entity.pdbx_description
1 polymer ?
#
loop_
_entity_poly.entity_id
_entity_poly.type
_entity_poly.pdbx_seq_one_letter_code
_entity_poly.pdbx_strand_id
1 'polypeptide(L)'
;MSGKFGGSFERFMRLTADFKGIKYVPIEYKTEGPTRSVSIPQVMDFNVEGFIQPIQTEPVNVENMGTWRIGPVTVARGTQSTYVDHGMNWDNTGKVGYYRRFERP
;
A
#
# COMPACT_ATOMS: atom_id res chain seq x y z
N MET A 1 -1.30 19.92 17.65
CA MET A 1 -1.01 20.56 16.34
C MET A 1 -2.29 20.53 15.51
N SER A 2 -2.97 21.67 15.30
CA SER A 2 -4.39 21.69 14.91
C SER A 2 -4.67 21.98 13.43
N GLY A 3 -3.66 22.00 12.53
CA GLY A 3 -3.83 22.21 11.07
C GLY A 3 -4.54 23.50 10.63
N LYS A 4 -4.96 24.35 11.59
CA LYS A 4 -5.66 25.62 11.39
C LYS A 4 -4.87 26.69 10.64
N PHE A 5 -3.56 26.47 10.44
CA PHE A 5 -2.66 27.43 9.78
C PHE A 5 -2.43 27.12 8.29
N GLY A 6 -3.15 26.16 7.71
CA GLY A 6 -3.14 25.92 6.26
C GLY A 6 -2.00 25.03 5.77
N GLY A 7 -1.85 24.93 4.44
CA GLY A 7 -0.76 24.22 3.76
C GLY A 7 -0.97 22.69 3.67
N SER A 8 0.11 21.92 3.53
CA SER A 8 0.02 20.45 3.40
C SER A 8 -0.74 19.80 4.57
N PHE A 9 -0.61 20.34 5.77
CA PHE A 9 -1.30 19.85 6.97
C PHE A 9 -2.82 20.08 6.95
N GLU A 10 -3.32 21.11 6.26
CA GLU A 10 -4.75 21.31 6.06
C GLU A 10 -5.38 20.16 5.27
N ARG A 11 -4.66 19.65 4.26
CA ARG A 11 -5.09 18.48 3.49
C ARG A 11 -5.11 17.21 4.34
N PHE A 12 -4.15 17.08 5.26
CA PHE A 12 -4.05 15.93 6.16
C PHE A 12 -5.06 15.97 7.32
N MET A 13 -5.60 17.14 7.69
CA MET A 13 -6.59 17.24 8.78
C MET A 13 -7.80 16.35 8.57
N ARG A 14 -8.29 16.22 7.33
CA ARG A 14 -9.43 15.34 7.02
C ARG A 14 -9.15 13.86 7.34
N LEU A 15 -7.88 13.46 7.38
CA LEU A 15 -7.45 12.09 7.66
C LEU A 15 -7.17 11.84 9.15
N THR A 16 -7.09 12.90 9.98
CA THR A 16 -6.67 12.80 11.38
C THR A 16 -7.63 13.44 12.38
N ALA A 17 -8.61 14.22 11.92
CA ALA A 17 -9.54 14.93 12.80
C ALA A 17 -10.59 14.02 13.45
N ASP A 18 -10.88 12.86 12.85
CA ASP A 18 -11.91 11.93 13.32
C ASP A 18 -11.34 10.53 13.48
N PHE A 19 -11.43 9.98 14.70
CA PHE A 19 -11.00 8.62 15.00
C PHE A 19 -12.15 7.66 14.69
N LYS A 20 -12.01 6.88 13.61
CA LYS A 20 -13.05 5.97 13.12
C LYS A 20 -13.16 4.64 13.88
N GLY A 21 -12.43 4.46 14.99
CA GLY A 21 -12.43 3.24 15.79
C GLY A 21 -11.37 2.22 15.38
N ILE A 22 -11.37 1.06 16.05
CA ILE A 22 -10.49 -0.09 15.79
C ILE A 22 -11.37 -1.33 15.65
N LYS A 23 -11.04 -2.21 14.70
CA LYS A 23 -11.70 -3.49 14.46
C LYS A 23 -10.65 -4.59 14.32
N TYR A 24 -10.85 -5.71 15.02
CA TYR A 24 -9.98 -6.90 14.87
C TYR A 24 -10.58 -7.84 13.83
N VAL A 25 -9.79 -8.17 12.81
CA VAL A 25 -10.20 -8.97 11.66
C VAL A 25 -9.06 -9.91 11.26
N PRO A 26 -9.36 -11.09 10.71
CA PRO A 26 -8.34 -11.94 10.12
C PRO A 26 -7.72 -11.25 8.90
N ILE A 27 -6.40 -11.37 8.77
CA ILE A 27 -5.66 -10.89 7.60
C ILE A 27 -5.03 -12.10 6.93
N GLU A 28 -5.37 -12.33 5.68
CA GLU A 28 -4.70 -13.32 4.84
C GLU A 28 -3.59 -12.64 4.04
N TYR A 29 -2.38 -13.16 4.14
CA TYR A 29 -1.25 -12.71 3.34
C TYR A 29 -0.67 -13.87 2.56
N LYS A 30 -0.45 -13.70 1.25
CA LYS A 30 0.18 -14.70 0.38
C LYS A 30 1.29 -14.06 -0.45
N THR A 31 2.27 -14.89 -0.78
CA THR A 31 3.42 -14.53 -1.60
C THR A 31 3.63 -15.64 -2.62
N GLU A 32 3.54 -15.30 -3.90
CA GLU A 32 3.68 -16.23 -5.02
C GLU A 32 4.58 -15.58 -6.07
N GLY A 33 5.85 -15.97 -6.12
CA GLY A 33 6.83 -15.35 -7.03
C GLY A 33 6.94 -13.83 -6.86
N PRO A 34 6.67 -13.01 -7.90
CA PRO A 34 6.64 -11.55 -7.83
C PRO A 34 5.29 -10.99 -7.33
N THR A 35 4.30 -11.84 -7.05
CA THR A 35 2.97 -11.44 -6.62
C THR A 35 2.87 -11.41 -5.10
N ARG A 36 2.21 -10.38 -4.57
CA ARG A 36 1.86 -10.25 -3.15
C ARG A 36 0.39 -9.96 -3.03
N SER A 37 -0.31 -10.71 -2.20
CA SER A 37 -1.72 -10.47 -1.91
C SER A 37 -1.96 -10.36 -0.41
N VAL A 38 -2.83 -9.41 -0.06
CA VAL A 38 -3.37 -9.19 1.27
C VAL A 38 -4.88 -9.12 1.12
N SER A 39 -5.60 -9.96 1.85
CA SER A 39 -7.07 -9.93 1.88
C SER A 39 -7.56 -9.83 3.32
N ILE A 40 -8.58 -9.00 3.50
CA ILE A 40 -9.36 -8.91 4.73
C ILE A 40 -10.83 -9.06 4.29
N PRO A 41 -11.52 -10.14 4.67
CA PRO A 41 -12.89 -10.39 4.25
C PRO A 41 -13.78 -9.17 4.48
N GLN A 42 -14.51 -8.77 3.44
CA GLN A 42 -15.46 -7.65 3.43
C GLN A 42 -14.86 -6.24 3.64
N VAL A 43 -13.54 -6.12 3.80
CA VAL A 43 -12.87 -4.85 4.11
C VAL A 43 -11.91 -4.46 2.99
N MET A 44 -11.05 -5.38 2.53
CA MET A 44 -9.99 -5.04 1.59
C MET A 44 -9.56 -6.26 0.79
N ASP A 45 -9.28 -6.03 -0.48
CA ASP A 45 -8.54 -6.97 -1.32
C ASP A 45 -7.44 -6.22 -2.07
N PHE A 46 -6.19 -6.55 -1.76
CA PHE A 46 -5.01 -5.88 -2.27
C PHE A 46 -4.05 -6.91 -2.86
N ASN A 47 -3.91 -6.89 -4.18
CA ASN A 47 -3.02 -7.72 -4.96
C ASN A 47 -2.10 -6.84 -5.81
N VAL A 48 -0.80 -7.09 -5.71
CA VAL A 48 0.23 -6.41 -6.49
C VAL A 48 1.13 -7.43 -7.17
N GLU A 49 1.48 -7.12 -8.41
CA GLU A 49 2.41 -7.90 -9.22
C GLU A 49 3.67 -7.06 -9.48
N GLY A 50 4.85 -7.63 -9.24
CA GLY A 50 6.12 -6.99 -9.55
C GLY A 50 6.18 -6.53 -11.00
N PHE A 51 6.62 -5.29 -11.22
CA PHE A 51 6.75 -4.74 -12.56
C PHE A 51 8.01 -5.29 -13.22
N ILE A 52 7.83 -6.10 -14.28
CA ILE A 52 8.92 -6.73 -15.04
C ILE A 52 9.03 -6.03 -16.40
N GLN A 53 10.24 -5.57 -16.75
CA GLN A 53 10.51 -4.99 -18.07
C GLN A 53 10.63 -6.09 -19.13
N PRO A 54 10.31 -5.84 -20.41
CA PRO A 54 10.30 -6.88 -21.45
C PRO A 54 11.59 -7.68 -21.64
N ILE A 55 12.74 -7.14 -21.24
CA ILE A 55 14.08 -7.74 -21.42
C ILE A 55 14.58 -8.39 -20.12
N GLN A 56 13.82 -8.25 -19.02
CA GLN A 56 14.22 -8.73 -17.69
C GLN A 56 13.36 -9.90 -17.25
N THR A 57 13.92 -10.75 -16.38
CA THR A 57 13.21 -11.86 -15.74
C THR A 57 12.77 -11.52 -14.32
N GLU A 58 13.44 -10.54 -13.70
CA GLU A 58 13.19 -10.11 -12.33
C GLU A 58 12.44 -8.77 -12.29
N PRO A 59 11.60 -8.53 -11.28
CA PRO A 59 10.97 -7.23 -11.07
C PRO A 59 11.97 -6.10 -10.83
N VAL A 60 11.58 -4.89 -11.23
CA VAL A 60 12.38 -3.68 -11.03
C VAL A 60 12.55 -3.40 -9.53
N ASN A 61 13.80 -3.46 -9.07
CA ASN A 61 14.20 -3.02 -7.73
C ASN A 61 14.78 -1.61 -7.80
N VAL A 62 14.30 -0.75 -6.90
CA VAL A 62 14.76 0.63 -6.77
C VAL A 62 15.53 0.75 -5.46
N GLU A 63 16.80 1.09 -5.60
CA GLU A 63 17.68 1.48 -4.50
C GLU A 63 17.63 3.00 -4.29
N ASN A 64 17.88 3.44 -3.06
CA ASN A 64 18.02 4.86 -2.70
C ASN A 64 16.85 5.76 -3.17
N MET A 65 15.62 5.29 -3.03
CA MET A 65 14.41 6.00 -3.50
C MET A 65 14.15 7.34 -2.77
N GLY A 66 14.96 7.71 -1.77
CA GLY A 66 14.85 9.00 -1.06
C GLY A 66 13.53 9.24 -0.32
N THR A 67 12.69 8.21 -0.18
CA THR A 67 11.43 8.28 0.57
C THR A 67 11.67 7.84 2.02
N TRP A 68 10.68 8.06 2.90
CA TRP A 68 10.67 7.57 4.29
C TRP A 68 10.78 6.04 4.45
N ARG A 69 10.95 5.28 3.35
CA ARG A 69 11.10 3.83 3.35
C ARG A 69 12.57 3.46 3.53
N ILE A 70 12.84 2.60 4.50
CA ILE A 70 14.18 2.08 4.76
C ILE A 70 14.48 0.95 3.77
N GLY A 71 15.50 1.14 2.95
CA GLY A 71 16.08 0.11 2.07
C GLY A 71 15.45 -0.01 0.67
N PRO A 72 15.98 -0.92 -0.17
CA PRO A 72 15.50 -1.15 -1.52
C PRO A 72 14.03 -1.61 -1.53
N VAL A 73 13.29 -1.19 -2.56
CA VAL A 73 11.89 -1.60 -2.77
C VAL A 73 11.68 -2.12 -4.18
N THR A 74 10.85 -3.13 -4.32
CA THR A 74 10.41 -3.63 -5.61
C THR A 74 9.19 -2.84 -6.08
N VAL A 75 9.24 -2.33 -7.31
CA VAL A 75 8.12 -1.64 -7.95
C VAL A 75 7.10 -2.67 -8.41
N ALA A 76 5.83 -2.40 -8.15
CA ALA A 76 4.75 -3.30 -8.50
C ALA A 76 3.55 -2.52 -9.09
N ARG A 77 2.66 -3.23 -9.77
CA ARG A 77 1.38 -2.72 -10.24
C ARG A 77 0.26 -3.39 -9.46
N GLY A 78 -0.70 -2.61 -8.97
CA GLY A 78 -1.91 -3.14 -8.34
C GLY A 78 -2.79 -3.83 -9.37
N THR A 79 -2.96 -5.15 -9.29
CA THR A 79 -3.88 -5.92 -10.13
C THR A 79 -5.29 -5.92 -9.58
N GLN A 80 -5.42 -5.78 -8.25
CA GLN A 80 -6.68 -5.53 -7.54
C GLN A 80 -6.34 -4.74 -6.28
N SER A 81 -7.04 -3.64 -6.02
CA SER A 81 -6.71 -2.80 -4.86
C SER A 81 -7.95 -2.06 -4.39
N THR A 82 -8.79 -2.74 -3.64
CA THR A 82 -10.08 -2.21 -3.18
C THR A 82 -10.11 -2.14 -1.66
N TYR A 83 -10.78 -1.11 -1.13
CA TYR A 83 -11.00 -0.94 0.30
C TYR A 83 -12.38 -0.38 0.55
N VAL A 84 -13.15 -1.03 1.42
CA VAL A 84 -14.49 -0.61 1.83
C VAL A 84 -14.65 -0.79 3.33
N ASP A 85 -14.34 0.26 4.10
CA ASP A 85 -14.59 0.30 5.55
C ASP A 85 -14.54 1.75 6.05
N HIS A 86 -14.99 1.99 7.29
CA HIS A 86 -14.96 3.29 7.97
C HIS A 86 -15.58 4.46 7.16
N GLY A 87 -16.58 4.15 6.32
CA GLY A 87 -17.26 5.12 5.46
C GLY A 87 -16.47 5.53 4.21
N MET A 88 -15.39 4.82 3.90
CA MET A 88 -14.56 5.03 2.71
C MET A 88 -14.76 3.88 1.73
N ASN A 89 -14.71 4.20 0.44
CA ASN A 89 -14.73 3.24 -0.65
C ASN A 89 -13.66 3.67 -1.67
N TRP A 90 -12.57 2.92 -1.76
CA TRP A 90 -11.45 3.22 -2.62
C TRP A 90 -11.19 2.08 -3.59
N ASP A 91 -10.87 2.46 -4.83
CA ASP A 91 -10.35 1.57 -5.85
C ASP A 91 -9.06 2.17 -6.43
N ASN A 92 -7.94 1.51 -6.13
CA ASN A 92 -6.60 1.84 -6.58
C ASN A 92 -6.07 0.81 -7.60
N THR A 93 -6.95 0.04 -8.22
CA THR A 93 -6.57 -0.94 -9.24
C THR A 93 -5.83 -0.23 -10.39
N GLY A 94 -4.74 -0.85 -10.85
CA GLY A 94 -3.84 -0.30 -11.88
C GLY A 94 -2.87 0.78 -11.39
N LYS A 95 -2.94 1.22 -10.12
CA LYS A 95 -1.99 2.19 -9.56
C LYS A 95 -0.66 1.54 -9.16
N VAL A 96 0.34 2.38 -8.92
CA VAL A 96 1.68 1.94 -8.50
C VAL A 96 1.63 1.38 -7.07
N GLY A 97 2.30 0.25 -6.88
CA GLY A 97 2.51 -0.40 -5.59
C GLY A 97 4.00 -0.60 -5.34
N TYR A 98 4.33 -0.91 -4.08
CA TYR A 98 5.69 -1.24 -3.67
C TYR A 98 5.63 -2.39 -2.67
N TYR A 99 6.54 -3.35 -2.81
CA TYR A 99 6.72 -4.39 -1.79
C TYR A 99 8.21 -4.65 -1.55
N ARG A 100 8.49 -5.28 -0.41
CA ARG A 100 9.79 -5.87 -0.09
C ARG A 100 9.59 -7.15 0.73
N ARG A 101 10.63 -7.95 0.89
CA ARG A 101 10.61 -9.09 1.81
C ARG A 101 10.60 -8.58 3.25
N PHE A 102 9.97 -9.34 4.15
CA PHE A 102 10.06 -9.06 5.57
C PHE A 102 11.47 -9.44 6.06
N GLU A 103 12.20 -8.44 6.51
CA GLU A 103 13.45 -8.62 7.24
C GLU A 103 13.13 -8.44 8.73
N ARG A 104 13.51 -9.42 9.56
CA ARG A 104 13.48 -9.21 11.02
C ARG A 104 14.68 -8.33 11.40
N PRO A 105 14.55 -7.46 12.41
CA PRO A 105 15.69 -6.75 12.99
C PRO A 105 16.77 -7.70 13.51
#